data_AF-E3D7G6-F1
#
_entry.id   AF-E3D7G6-F1
#
_cell.length_a   1.000
_cell.length_b   1.000
_cell.length_c   1.000
_cell.angle_alpha   90.00
_cell.angle_beta   90.00
_cell.angle_gamma   90.00
#
_symmetry.space_group_name_H-M   'P 1'
#
loop_
_entity.id
_entity.type
_entity.pdbx_description
1 polymer ?
#
loop_
_entity_poly.entity_id
_entity_poly.type
_entity_poly.pdbx_seq_one_letter_code
_entity_poly.pdbx_strand_id
1 'polypeptide(L)'
;MTQFYDERLARREFMYQKKRFVLTTVGICVGAAFLLAVLVQCHVFGIAAPKTPEIDPNYGVQAPCPTKNKDENKATYIDNRAVPIRVLNGTKFRGFARAVGEGLRNRGFNLIEVGNSEKKCKTHNNLLW
;
A
#
# COMPACT_ATOMS: atom_id res chain seq x y z
N MET A 1 29.87 48.17 -60.48
CA MET A 1 29.72 46.75 -60.10
C MET A 1 28.56 46.66 -59.14
N THR A 2 27.40 46.20 -59.62
CA THR A 2 26.18 46.07 -58.82
C THR A 2 26.36 44.89 -57.87
N GLN A 3 26.39 45.18 -56.57
CA GLN A 3 26.34 44.20 -55.50
C GLN A 3 25.07 43.35 -55.69
N PHE A 4 25.21 42.15 -56.26
CA PHE A 4 24.22 41.07 -56.15
C PHE A 4 24.25 40.59 -54.69
N TYR A 5 23.76 41.43 -53.78
CA TYR A 5 23.46 40.98 -52.44
C TYR A 5 22.38 39.90 -52.57
N ASP A 6 22.67 38.73 -52.01
CA ASP A 6 22.03 37.46 -52.29
C ASP A 6 20.61 37.39 -51.69
N GLU A 7 19.70 38.19 -52.24
CA GLU A 7 18.32 38.41 -51.80
C GLU A 7 17.50 37.10 -51.66
N ARG A 8 17.89 36.07 -52.43
CA ARG A 8 17.31 34.73 -52.33
C ARG A 8 17.83 33.95 -51.11
N LEU A 9 19.10 34.10 -50.75
CA LEU A 9 19.66 33.49 -49.53
C LEU A 9 19.07 34.16 -48.28
N ALA A 10 18.99 35.48 -48.25
CA ALA A 10 18.37 36.21 -47.15
C ALA A 10 16.92 35.76 -46.93
N ARG A 11 16.12 35.61 -48.01
CA ARG A 11 14.74 35.13 -47.92
C ARG A 11 14.64 33.69 -47.38
N ARG A 12 15.60 32.82 -47.75
CA ARG A 12 15.70 31.46 -47.20
C ARG A 12 16.02 31.48 -45.72
N GLU A 13 16.98 32.28 -45.29
CA GLU A 13 17.39 32.39 -43.89
C GLU A 13 16.25 32.91 -43.01
N PHE A 14 15.52 33.94 -43.44
CA PHE A 14 14.33 34.42 -42.74
C PHE A 14 13.25 33.33 -42.58
N MET A 15 13.04 32.52 -43.62
CA MET A 15 12.10 31.39 -43.58
C MET A 15 12.58 30.28 -42.63
N TYR A 16 13.88 29.97 -42.62
CA TYR A 16 14.46 28.98 -41.72
C TYR A 16 14.38 29.41 -40.26
N GLN A 17 14.65 30.69 -39.96
CA GLN A 17 14.54 31.22 -38.59
C GLN A 17 13.10 31.10 -38.06
N LYS A 18 12.09 31.44 -38.87
CA LYS A 18 10.68 31.27 -38.48
C LYS A 18 10.30 29.81 -38.26
N LYS A 19 10.70 28.92 -39.18
CA LYS A 19 10.43 27.48 -39.04
C LYS A 19 11.10 26.89 -37.81
N ARG A 20 12.35 27.27 -37.55
CA ARG A 20 13.09 26.86 -36.36
C ARG A 20 12.41 27.36 -35.10
N PHE A 21 12.00 28.62 -35.04
CA PHE A 21 11.28 29.17 -33.90
C PHE A 21 10.01 28.36 -33.61
N VAL A 22 9.14 28.17 -34.61
CA VAL A 22 7.90 27.41 -34.46
C VAL A 22 8.15 25.96 -34.03
N LEU A 23 9.10 25.26 -34.67
CA LEU A 23 9.43 23.88 -34.30
C LEU A 23 9.97 23.77 -32.87
N THR A 24 10.80 24.73 -32.44
CA THR A 24 11.29 24.75 -31.05
C THR A 24 10.18 25.03 -30.06
N THR A 25 9.28 25.98 -30.32
CA THR A 25 8.16 26.28 -29.42
C THR A 25 7.23 25.08 -29.29
N VAL A 26 6.88 24.43 -30.41
CA VAL A 26 6.04 23.23 -30.40
C VAL A 26 6.72 22.09 -29.64
N GLY A 27 8.02 21.87 -29.87
CA GLY A 27 8.79 20.85 -29.14
C GLY A 27 8.79 21.08 -27.63
N ILE A 28 8.94 22.33 -27.18
CA ILE A 28 8.87 22.70 -25.76
C ILE A 28 7.47 22.43 -25.19
N CYS A 29 6.41 22.82 -25.90
CA CYS A 29 5.03 22.58 -25.46
C CYS A 29 4.74 21.08 -25.31
N VAL A 30 5.15 20.26 -26.28
CA VAL A 30 4.97 18.80 -26.25
C VAL A 30 5.79 18.19 -25.11
N GLY A 31 7.04 18.62 -24.92
CA GLY A 31 7.89 18.14 -23.82
C GLY A 31 7.30 18.46 -22.44
N ALA A 32 6.81 19.69 -22.25
CA ALA A 32 6.15 20.10 -21.01
C ALA A 32 4.88 19.29 -20.73
N ALA A 33 4.03 19.08 -21.74
CA ALA A 33 2.82 18.26 -21.61
C ALA A 33 3.15 16.81 -21.27
N PHE A 34 4.21 16.24 -21.88
CA PHE A 34 4.66 14.88 -21.59
C PHE A 34 5.16 14.73 -20.15
N LEU A 35 5.95 15.69 -19.65
CA LEU A 35 6.42 15.69 -18.26
C LEU A 35 5.25 15.74 -17.27
N LEU A 36 4.26 16.59 -17.52
CA LEU A 36 3.04 16.65 -16.69
C LEU A 36 2.27 15.33 -16.71
N ALA A 37 2.11 14.71 -17.90
CA ALA A 37 1.45 13.42 -18.03
C ALA A 37 2.18 12.32 -17.24
N VAL A 38 3.51 12.28 -17.29
CA VAL A 38 4.32 11.32 -16.52
C VAL A 38 4.19 11.56 -15.02
N LEU A 39 4.19 12.80 -14.54
CA LEU A 39 4.01 13.11 -13.12
C LEU A 39 2.65 12.64 -12.59
N VAL A 40 1.58 12.83 -13.38
CA VAL A 40 0.24 12.35 -13.05
C VAL A 40 0.17 10.82 -13.09
N GLN A 41 0.73 10.19 -14.12
CA GLN A 41 0.74 8.73 -14.28
C GLN A 41 1.57 8.02 -13.19
N CYS A 42 2.70 8.60 -12.79
CA CYS A 42 3.53 8.11 -11.70
C CYS A 42 2.94 8.40 -10.31
N HIS A 43 1.76 9.02 -10.24
CA HIS A 43 1.03 9.31 -9.00
C HIS A 43 1.91 9.96 -7.92
N VAL A 44 2.86 10.83 -8.34
CA VAL A 44 3.86 11.45 -7.44
C VAL A 44 3.20 12.29 -6.34
N PHE A 45 1.98 12.78 -6.59
CA PHE A 45 1.17 13.50 -5.63
C PHE A 45 0.38 12.60 -4.65
N GLY A 46 0.63 11.28 -4.63
CA GLY A 46 -0.01 10.37 -3.67
C GLY A 46 -1.52 10.18 -3.87
N ILE A 47 -2.07 10.59 -5.03
CA ILE A 47 -3.51 10.51 -5.36
C ILE A 47 -4.01 9.05 -5.35
N ALA A 48 -3.11 8.09 -5.56
CA ALA A 48 -3.39 6.66 -5.48
C ALA A 48 -2.62 5.96 -4.36
N ALA A 49 -2.22 6.68 -3.30
CA ALA A 49 -1.76 6.02 -2.09
C ALA A 49 -2.89 5.07 -1.64
N PRO A 50 -2.64 3.76 -1.51
CA PRO A 50 -3.66 2.88 -0.97
C PRO A 50 -4.05 3.46 0.37
N LYS A 51 -5.35 3.72 0.59
CA LYS A 51 -5.85 4.07 1.90
C LYS A 51 -5.27 3.03 2.84
N THR A 52 -4.30 3.45 3.66
CA THR A 52 -3.84 2.64 4.77
C THR A 52 -5.13 2.23 5.46
N PRO A 53 -5.40 0.92 5.61
CA PRO A 53 -6.52 0.53 6.43
C PRO A 53 -6.33 1.29 7.73
N GLU A 54 -7.35 2.04 8.11
CA GLU A 54 -7.44 2.56 9.46
C GLU A 54 -7.42 1.29 10.30
N ILE A 55 -6.23 0.90 10.73
CA ILE A 55 -6.03 0.01 11.85
C ILE A 55 -6.57 0.89 12.95
N ASP A 56 -7.90 0.87 13.12
CA ASP A 56 -8.57 1.44 14.26
C ASP A 56 -8.01 0.60 15.41
N PRO A 57 -6.94 1.09 16.04
CA PRO A 57 -6.31 0.28 17.05
C PRO A 57 -7.35 0.32 18.15
N ASN A 58 -7.80 -0.84 18.60
CA ASN A 58 -8.86 -0.94 19.58
C ASN A 58 -8.43 -0.30 20.92
N TYR A 59 -8.46 1.03 20.96
CA TYR A 59 -8.10 1.92 22.04
C TYR A 59 -9.44 2.44 22.55
N GLY A 60 -10.10 1.63 23.36
CA GLY A 60 -11.40 1.99 23.94
C GLY A 60 -12.26 0.80 24.36
N VAL A 61 -12.13 -0.35 23.69
CA VAL A 61 -12.82 -1.57 24.18
C VAL A 61 -11.96 -2.16 25.28
N GLN A 62 -12.40 -1.96 26.53
CA GLN A 62 -11.91 -2.76 27.65
C GLN A 62 -12.13 -4.23 27.29
N ALA A 63 -11.03 -4.98 27.20
CA ALA A 63 -11.12 -6.43 27.13
C ALA A 63 -11.91 -6.92 28.36
N PRO A 64 -12.83 -7.88 28.21
CA PRO A 64 -13.58 -8.40 29.34
C PRO A 64 -12.60 -8.93 30.39
N CYS A 65 -12.59 -8.27 31.55
CA CYS A 65 -11.78 -8.70 32.67
C CYS A 65 -12.27 -10.08 33.13
N PRO A 66 -11.39 -11.01 33.48
CA PRO A 66 -11.80 -12.34 33.91
C PRO A 66 -12.68 -12.23 35.15
N THR A 67 -13.77 -12.99 35.19
CA THR A 67 -14.67 -13.02 36.35
C THR A 67 -13.90 -13.50 37.57
N LYS A 68 -13.90 -12.69 38.64
CA LYS A 68 -13.34 -13.12 39.93
C LYS A 68 -14.14 -14.33 40.41
N ASN A 69 -13.44 -15.44 40.69
CA ASN A 69 -14.08 -16.56 41.35
C ASN A 69 -14.39 -16.18 42.79
N LYS A 70 -15.48 -16.71 43.35
CA LYS A 70 -16.03 -16.25 44.65
C LYS A 70 -15.06 -16.41 45.83
N ASP A 71 -13.99 -17.19 45.68
CA ASP A 71 -13.09 -17.55 46.77
C ASP A 71 -11.66 -17.00 46.63
N GLU A 72 -11.26 -16.45 45.48
CA GLU A 72 -9.90 -15.93 45.30
C GLU A 72 -9.85 -14.66 44.43
N ASN A 73 -9.11 -13.66 44.90
CA ASN A 73 -8.89 -12.37 44.24
C ASN A 73 -8.05 -12.46 42.94
N LYS A 74 -7.89 -13.67 42.38
CA LYS A 74 -7.23 -13.95 41.12
C LYS A 74 -8.25 -14.40 40.09
N ALA A 75 -8.27 -13.67 38.98
CA ALA A 75 -8.90 -14.07 37.73
C ALA A 75 -8.65 -15.57 37.42
N THR A 76 -9.70 -16.37 37.29
CA THR A 76 -9.57 -17.77 36.87
C THR A 76 -9.32 -17.80 35.36
N TYR A 77 -8.04 -17.89 34.99
CA TYR A 77 -7.67 -18.23 33.62
C TYR A 77 -7.70 -19.76 33.46
N ILE A 78 -8.34 -20.23 32.40
CA ILE A 78 -8.24 -21.63 32.00
C ILE A 78 -6.77 -21.93 31.70
N ASP A 79 -6.28 -23.10 32.13
CA ASP A 79 -4.91 -23.53 31.81
C ASP A 79 -4.71 -23.49 30.28
N ASN A 80 -3.64 -22.83 29.84
CA ASN A 80 -3.28 -22.67 28.43
C ASN A 80 -3.21 -24.02 27.68
N ARG A 81 -2.89 -25.12 28.40
CA ARG A 81 -2.82 -26.47 27.84
C ARG A 81 -4.18 -27.07 27.53
N ALA A 82 -5.23 -26.63 28.22
CA ALA A 82 -6.59 -27.12 28.04
C ALA A 82 -7.28 -26.50 26.81
N VAL A 83 -6.72 -25.43 26.22
CA VAL A 83 -7.28 -24.76 25.04
C VAL A 83 -6.55 -25.25 23.78
N PRO A 84 -7.22 -26.04 22.93
CA PRO A 84 -6.61 -26.53 21.70
C PRO A 84 -6.73 -25.44 20.61
N ILE A 85 -5.59 -24.99 20.08
CA ILE A 85 -5.50 -23.85 19.15
C ILE A 85 -5.07 -24.26 17.74
N ARG A 86 -5.66 -23.62 16.73
CA ARG A 86 -5.28 -23.74 15.31
C ARG A 86 -4.84 -22.38 14.80
N VAL A 87 -3.70 -22.33 14.12
CA VAL A 87 -3.15 -21.08 13.58
C VAL A 87 -3.22 -21.11 12.06
N LEU A 88 -3.98 -20.18 11.50
CA LEU A 88 -4.23 -20.09 10.07
C LEU A 88 -3.61 -18.82 9.50
N ASN A 89 -2.88 -18.96 8.40
CA ASN A 89 -2.28 -17.82 7.71
C ASN A 89 -3.30 -17.13 6.79
N GLY A 90 -3.68 -15.90 7.11
CA GLY A 90 -4.49 -15.04 6.24
C GLY A 90 -3.69 -14.03 5.41
N THR A 91 -2.36 -14.05 5.51
CA THR A 91 -1.47 -13.04 4.91
C THR A 91 -0.81 -13.55 3.63
N LYS A 92 -0.21 -12.63 2.86
CA LYS A 92 0.57 -12.98 1.66
C LYS A 92 1.93 -13.64 2.00
N PHE A 93 2.37 -13.56 3.25
CA PHE A 93 3.70 -14.00 3.68
C PHE A 93 3.69 -15.47 4.08
N ARG A 94 4.63 -16.25 3.55
CA ARG A 94 4.80 -17.66 3.93
C ARG A 94 5.49 -17.76 5.30
N GLY A 95 5.10 -18.74 6.10
CA GLY A 95 5.75 -19.04 7.39
C GLY A 95 5.25 -18.22 8.59
N PHE A 96 4.40 -17.20 8.40
CA PHE A 96 3.92 -16.36 9.50
C PHE A 96 3.09 -17.14 10.53
N ALA A 97 2.12 -17.93 10.07
CA ALA A 97 1.33 -18.80 10.95
C ALA A 97 2.19 -19.83 11.70
N ARG A 98 3.31 -20.25 11.11
CA ARG A 98 4.26 -21.16 11.75
C ARG A 98 5.02 -20.49 12.88
N ALA A 99 5.54 -19.28 12.65
CA ALA A 99 6.21 -18.50 13.68
C ALA A 99 5.28 -18.18 14.87
N VAL A 100 4.02 -17.83 14.58
CA VAL A 100 3.00 -17.58 15.61
C VAL A 100 2.65 -18.88 16.34
N GLY A 101 2.46 -19.99 15.63
CA GLY A 101 2.19 -21.30 16.24
C GLY A 101 3.32 -21.77 17.16
N GLU A 102 4.58 -21.60 16.76
CA GLU A 102 5.73 -21.92 17.59
C GLU A 102 5.82 -21.00 18.83
N GLY A 103 5.52 -19.72 18.67
CA GLY A 103 5.45 -18.76 19.78
C GLY A 103 4.32 -19.06 20.78
N LEU A 104 3.22 -19.66 20.33
CA LEU A 104 2.12 -20.10 21.21
C LEU A 104 2.46 -21.41 21.91
N ARG A 105 3.11 -22.35 21.20
CA ARG A 105 3.61 -23.59 21.80
C ARG A 105 4.63 -23.31 22.91
N ASN A 106 5.54 -22.35 22.71
CA ASN A 106 6.51 -21.95 23.73
C ASN A 106 5.87 -21.31 24.98
N ARG A 107 4.64 -20.80 24.88
CA ARG A 107 3.86 -20.27 26.00
C ARG A 107 2.97 -21.32 26.68
N GLY A 108 3.09 -22.59 26.28
CA GLY A 108 2.37 -23.72 26.88
C GLY A 108 0.99 -23.97 26.29
N PHE A 109 0.64 -23.39 25.14
CA PHE A 109 -0.62 -23.70 24.46
C PHE A 109 -0.52 -25.01 23.64
N ASN A 110 -1.63 -25.74 23.55
CA ASN A 110 -1.71 -26.97 22.76
C ASN A 110 -2.03 -26.66 21.29
N LEU A 111 -1.02 -26.76 20.42
CA LEU A 111 -1.13 -26.47 18.99
C LEU A 111 -1.63 -27.70 18.22
N ILE A 112 -2.84 -27.63 17.67
CA ILE A 112 -3.42 -28.72 16.88
C ILE A 112 -2.90 -28.68 15.43
N GLU A 113 -2.90 -27.49 14.82
CA GLU A 113 -2.64 -27.36 13.38
C GLU A 113 -2.13 -25.97 13.01
N VAL A 114 -1.19 -25.93 12.06
CA VAL A 114 -0.73 -24.71 11.39
C VAL A 114 -1.02 -24.85 9.91
N GLY A 115 -1.88 -23.99 9.38
CA GLY A 115 -2.37 -24.09 8.01
C GLY A 115 -2.44 -22.75 7.30
N ASN A 116 -2.82 -22.78 6.03
CA ASN A 116 -3.17 -21.60 5.26
C ASN A 116 -4.70 -21.46 5.24
N SER A 117 -5.24 -20.25 5.37
CA SER A 117 -6.69 -20.07 5.33
C SER A 117 -7.20 -20.20 3.88
N GLU A 118 -8.11 -21.14 3.61
CA GLU A 118 -8.77 -21.28 2.30
C GLU A 118 -9.70 -20.11 1.98
N LYS A 119 -10.29 -19.49 3.01
CA LYS A 119 -11.06 -18.26 2.90
C LYS A 119 -10.12 -17.08 3.14
N LYS A 120 -9.89 -16.25 2.12
CA LYS A 120 -9.36 -14.89 2.39
C LYS A 120 -10.35 -14.22 3.32
N CYS A 121 -9.86 -13.70 4.45
CA CYS A 121 -10.69 -12.90 5.34
C CYS A 121 -11.20 -11.69 4.54
N LYS A 122 -12.44 -11.76 4.03
CA LYS A 122 -13.21 -10.55 3.75
C LYS A 122 -13.54 -10.01 5.13
N THR A 123 -13.05 -8.81 5.43
CA THR A 123 -13.49 -8.01 6.57
C THR A 123 -15.00 -7.83 6.46
N HIS A 124 -15.76 -8.77 7.03
CA HIS A 124 -17.19 -8.63 7.21
C HIS A 124 -17.38 -8.01 8.59
N ASN A 125 -17.63 -6.70 8.60
CA ASN A 125 -18.14 -5.93 9.74
C ASN A 125 -19.56 -6.39 10.09
N ASN A 126 -19.75 -7.64 10.50
CA ASN A 126 -21.01 -8.09 11.08
C ASN A 126 -20.80 -9.43 11.77
N LEU A 127 -20.51 -9.37 13.07
CA LEU A 127 -20.99 -10.36 14.02
C LEU A 127 -21.54 -9.58 15.20
N LEU A 128 -22.85 -9.33 15.09
CA LEU A 128 -23.76 -9.09 16.20
C LEU A 128 -23.42 -10.06 17.34
N TRP A 129 -23.07 -9.50 18.50
CA TRP A 129 -23.64 -9.77 19.82
C TRP A 129 -23.33 -8.55 20.71
#